data_AF-A0A1G6C3B0-F1
#
_entry.id   AF-A0A1G6C3B0-F1
#
_cell.length_a   1.000
_cell.length_b   1.000
_cell.length_c   1.000
_cell.angle_alpha   90.00
_cell.angle_beta   90.00
_cell.angle_gamma   90.00
#
_symmetry.space_group_name_H-M   'P 1'
#
loop_
_entity.id
_entity.type
_entity.pdbx_description
1 polymer ?
#
loop_
_entity_poly.entity_id
_entity_poly.type
_entity_poly.pdbx_seq_one_letter_code
_entity_poly.pdbx_strand_id
1 'polypeptide(L)'
;MNMKKKMLSGLLALTLVFGGAFQAAPWLSELSPVLSVSADEYQGFVYEDMGGMIMIRGYNGTKTEITVPAEIDNTPVAGIGYEAFANNTSITKVTLSEGISNIGDDAFKGCTALKTVVLPDGLQSIGMWAFMSCISLTDITIPDSVWGLGKYAFDSCTSLKSINVPAKVWDVYPDSFNRCRSLTSINVAPGNASCCTINGMLYNKAGTQLLKAPCGLTSAVIPEGTESINAEAFNDCPKLQSVTLPDSLTSIGKMAFHDCPSLKELTISEKVESIGSTAIGFYYDNGTHAITPVDGLVIYCWYDSAAYKYAVENDIAFVLLDTVRVKGKTVVNYDKPFDLSKLEYQIAENGIPIDIYVKHGEDGRFSVQELPAGKYTFTAYFYGFPEESVDFTVSPDQINSLILYLYHFGDVNSDGAVNMKDLALLQRWVNGWDVEINEKTANMITGDKINMKDITSLQRFINGWDIVFR
;
A
#
# COMPACT_ATOMS: atom_id res chain seq x y z
N MET A 1 42.00 48.67 3.05
CA MET A 1 41.50 47.47 3.77
C MET A 1 39.96 47.38 3.86
N ASN A 2 39.19 48.44 3.54
CA ASN A 2 37.71 48.47 3.66
C ASN A 2 36.88 48.12 2.40
N MET A 3 37.49 47.97 1.21
CA MET A 3 36.77 47.52 -0.01
C MET A 3 36.74 46.00 -0.17
N LYS A 4 37.81 45.29 0.24
CA LYS A 4 37.89 43.83 0.09
C LYS A 4 36.96 43.06 1.06
N LYS A 5 36.61 43.63 2.22
CA LYS A 5 35.57 43.06 3.13
C LYS A 5 34.14 43.25 2.61
N LYS A 6 33.87 44.33 1.86
CA LYS A 6 32.55 44.58 1.24
C LYS A 6 32.32 43.74 -0.03
N MET A 7 33.37 43.34 -0.75
CA MET A 7 33.23 42.44 -1.90
C MET A 7 33.13 40.95 -1.51
N LEU A 8 33.64 40.55 -0.34
CA LEU A 8 33.54 39.16 0.13
C LEU A 8 32.18 38.85 0.77
N SER A 9 31.52 39.84 1.39
CA SER A 9 30.15 39.72 1.95
C SER A 9 29.08 39.68 0.86
N GLY A 10 29.25 40.42 -0.24
CA GLY A 10 28.34 40.38 -1.38
C GLY A 10 28.33 39.05 -2.15
N LEU A 11 29.41 38.27 -2.10
CA LEU A 11 29.48 36.96 -2.77
C LEU A 11 28.84 35.83 -1.95
N LEU A 12 28.88 35.93 -0.61
CA LEU A 12 28.22 34.99 0.31
C LEU A 12 26.69 35.18 0.38
N ALA A 13 26.22 36.43 0.20
CA ALA A 13 24.79 36.72 0.10
C ALA A 13 24.14 36.06 -1.14
N LEU A 14 24.87 35.82 -2.23
CA LEU A 14 24.33 35.11 -3.38
C LEU A 14 24.26 33.59 -3.17
N THR A 15 25.20 33.00 -2.43
CA THR A 15 25.24 31.54 -2.20
C THR A 15 24.26 31.05 -1.14
N LEU A 16 23.79 31.92 -0.24
CA LEU A 16 22.75 31.57 0.75
C LEU A 16 21.32 31.85 0.25
N VAL A 17 21.17 32.63 -0.82
CA VAL A 17 19.88 32.91 -1.48
C VAL A 17 19.52 31.85 -2.53
N PHE A 18 20.50 31.09 -3.04
CA PHE A 18 20.29 30.00 -3.99
C PHE A 18 21.00 28.74 -3.49
N GLY A 19 20.25 27.73 -3.02
CA GLY A 19 20.75 26.42 -2.62
C GLY A 19 21.33 25.57 -3.77
N GLY A 20 22.25 26.12 -4.56
CA GLY A 20 22.99 25.42 -5.61
C GLY A 20 24.42 25.12 -5.17
N ALA A 21 24.85 23.87 -5.28
CA ALA A 21 26.23 23.47 -5.04
C ALA A 21 27.19 24.21 -5.99
N PHE A 22 27.93 25.19 -5.47
CA PHE A 22 29.06 25.79 -6.18
C PHE A 22 30.32 24.98 -5.83
N GLN A 23 31.00 24.41 -6.82
CA GLN A 23 32.32 23.81 -6.58
C GLN A 23 33.26 24.91 -6.07
N ALA A 24 33.73 24.76 -4.83
CA ALA A 24 34.65 25.70 -4.21
C ALA A 24 35.93 25.79 -5.04
N ALA A 25 36.32 27.01 -5.41
CA ALA A 25 37.61 27.25 -6.02
C ALA A 25 38.74 26.79 -5.05
N PRO A 26 39.82 26.14 -5.52
CA PRO A 26 40.79 25.41 -4.67
C PRO A 26 41.67 26.25 -3.72
N TRP A 27 41.32 27.51 -3.48
CA TRP A 27 42.05 28.46 -2.62
C TRP A 27 41.32 28.85 -1.32
N LEU A 28 40.20 28.18 -1.00
CA LEU A 28 39.39 28.47 0.20
C LEU A 28 39.90 27.80 1.50
N SER A 29 41.02 27.08 1.48
CA SER A 29 41.57 26.38 2.65
C SER A 29 42.38 27.26 3.63
N GLU A 30 42.56 28.55 3.35
CA GLU A 30 43.41 29.44 4.19
C GLU A 30 42.66 30.52 4.98
N LEU A 31 41.33 30.46 5.05
CA LEU A 31 40.53 31.38 5.88
C LEU A 31 39.58 30.60 6.79
N SER A 32 40.15 29.89 7.77
CA SER A 32 39.46 29.77 9.06
C SER A 32 39.89 30.95 9.92
N PRO A 33 38.93 31.78 10.31
CA PRO A 33 38.66 31.87 11.73
C PRO A 33 37.20 31.56 12.00
N VAL A 34 36.97 30.74 13.02
CA VAL A 34 35.74 30.74 13.80
C VAL A 34 35.52 32.16 14.29
N LEU A 35 34.73 32.93 13.56
CA LEU A 35 34.17 34.19 14.03
C LEU A 35 32.86 33.82 14.71
N SER A 36 32.88 33.72 16.03
CA SER A 36 31.64 33.94 16.81
C SER A 36 31.27 35.42 16.63
N VAL A 37 30.60 35.72 15.52
CA VAL A 37 29.87 36.98 15.38
C VAL A 37 28.80 36.93 16.46
N SER A 38 28.93 37.76 17.49
CA SER A 38 27.81 38.04 18.38
C SER A 38 26.72 38.64 17.50
N ALA A 39 25.67 37.88 17.22
CA ALA A 39 24.53 38.40 16.49
C ALA A 39 23.88 39.50 17.34
N ASP A 40 23.55 40.61 16.70
CA ASP A 40 22.95 41.77 17.37
C ASP A 40 21.52 41.43 17.79
N GLU A 41 21.02 42.10 18.83
CA GLU A 41 19.69 41.84 19.38
C GLU A 41 18.81 43.10 19.36
N TYR A 42 17.60 42.97 18.84
CA TYR A 42 16.61 44.05 18.78
C TYR A 42 15.25 43.52 19.23
N GLN A 43 14.76 43.99 20.38
CA GLN A 43 13.45 43.58 20.94
C GLN A 43 13.29 42.05 21.08
N GLY A 44 14.38 41.33 21.36
CA GLY A 44 14.44 39.88 21.46
C GLY A 44 14.73 39.16 20.13
N PHE A 45 14.72 39.85 18.99
CA PHE A 45 15.17 39.28 17.72
C PHE A 45 16.69 39.30 17.65
N VAL A 46 17.27 38.15 17.38
CA VAL A 46 18.70 38.02 17.06
C VAL A 46 18.84 38.16 15.55
N TYR A 47 19.74 39.02 15.07
CA TYR A 47 19.84 39.35 13.66
C TYR A 47 21.27 39.56 13.17
N GLU A 48 21.42 39.55 11.85
CA GLU A 48 22.68 39.81 11.15
C GLU A 48 22.45 40.83 10.02
N ASP A 49 23.24 41.90 9.98
CA ASP A 49 23.31 42.82 8.83
C ASP A 49 24.22 42.23 7.74
N MET A 50 23.61 41.93 6.59
CA MET A 50 24.28 41.35 5.42
C MET A 50 24.75 42.41 4.41
N GLY A 51 25.00 43.64 4.88
CA GLY A 51 25.51 44.74 4.06
C GLY A 51 24.40 45.59 3.43
N GLY A 52 23.41 45.99 4.24
CA GLY A 52 22.28 46.82 3.81
C GLY A 52 20.93 46.10 3.80
N MET A 53 20.89 44.88 4.31
CA MET A 53 19.66 44.13 4.59
C MET A 53 19.88 43.26 5.81
N ILE A 54 18.81 43.05 6.58
CA ILE A 54 18.85 42.28 7.81
C ILE A 54 18.22 40.92 7.61
N MET A 55 18.89 39.91 8.15
CA MET A 55 18.42 38.55 8.26
C MET A 55 18.14 38.23 9.73
N ILE A 56 16.91 37.80 10.05
CA ILE A 56 16.60 37.30 11.40
C ILE A 56 17.25 35.92 11.59
N ARG A 57 18.02 35.77 12.66
CA ARG A 57 18.78 34.55 13.00
C ARG A 57 18.25 33.84 14.24
N GLY A 58 17.38 34.49 15.01
CA GLY A 58 16.91 33.96 16.29
C GLY A 58 15.79 34.80 16.90
N TYR A 59 15.13 34.24 17.91
CA TYR A 59 14.27 35.00 18.82
C TYR A 59 14.43 34.52 20.27
N ASN A 60 15.02 35.38 21.11
CA ASN A 60 15.24 35.18 22.54
C ASN A 60 14.21 35.92 23.40
N GLY A 61 13.25 36.61 22.78
CA GLY A 61 12.20 37.33 23.50
C GLY A 61 11.19 36.40 24.19
N THR A 62 10.36 36.99 25.04
CA THR A 62 9.37 36.26 25.87
C THR A 62 7.94 36.38 25.38
N LYS A 63 7.69 37.18 24.33
CA LYS A 63 6.34 37.36 23.81
C LYS A 63 5.92 36.10 23.05
N THR A 64 4.66 35.71 23.23
CA THR A 64 4.06 34.58 22.51
C THR A 64 3.44 35.02 21.18
N GLU A 65 3.10 36.30 21.05
CA GLU A 65 2.66 36.91 19.80
C GLU A 65 3.70 37.95 19.35
N ILE A 66 4.27 37.74 18.17
CA ILE A 66 5.37 38.56 17.68
C ILE A 66 5.09 39.09 16.27
N THR A 67 5.61 40.28 16.02
CA THR A 67 5.71 40.87 14.68
C THR A 67 7.19 41.06 14.39
N VAL A 68 7.70 40.39 13.35
CA VAL A 68 9.05 40.64 12.85
C VAL A 68 9.05 42.02 12.22
N PRO A 69 9.90 42.97 12.68
CA PRO A 69 9.87 44.35 12.19
C PRO A 69 10.27 44.42 10.71
N ALA A 70 9.73 45.40 9.97
CA ALA A 70 10.09 45.65 8.58
C ALA A 70 11.53 46.18 8.43
N GLU A 71 12.05 46.84 9.46
CA GLU A 71 13.39 47.42 9.52
C GLU A 71 13.93 47.38 10.95
N ILE A 72 15.26 47.30 11.07
CA ILE A 72 15.98 47.48 12.33
C ILE A 72 17.10 48.49 12.04
N ASP A 73 17.16 49.55 12.85
CA ASP A 73 18.12 50.66 12.71
C ASP A 73 18.20 51.28 11.28
N ASN A 74 17.04 51.46 10.64
CA ASN A 74 16.86 51.93 9.26
C ASN A 74 17.41 50.99 8.18
N THR A 75 17.68 49.73 8.54
CA THR A 75 18.07 48.69 7.59
C THR A 75 16.90 47.72 7.42
N PRO A 76 16.43 47.46 6.19
CA PRO A 76 15.26 46.61 5.95
C PRO A 76 15.52 45.15 6.34
N VAL A 77 14.54 44.51 6.97
CA VAL A 77 14.56 43.06 7.24
C VAL A 77 14.07 42.34 5.98
N ALA A 78 14.96 41.57 5.36
CA ALA A 78 14.71 40.96 4.06
C ALA A 78 14.29 39.49 4.12
N GLY A 79 14.40 38.84 5.29
CA GLY A 79 14.00 37.46 5.42
C GLY A 79 14.10 36.89 6.83
N ILE A 80 13.77 35.60 6.93
CA ILE A 80 13.99 34.76 8.11
C ILE A 80 15.06 33.70 7.78
N GLY A 81 16.09 33.59 8.61
CA GLY A 81 17.21 32.69 8.41
C GLY A 81 16.94 31.24 8.84
N TYR A 82 17.92 30.38 8.54
CA TYR A 82 17.97 28.99 8.98
C TYR A 82 17.73 28.86 10.49
N GLU A 83 16.79 27.99 10.89
CA GLU A 83 16.44 27.68 12.28
C GLU A 83 16.08 28.88 13.17
N ALA A 84 15.76 30.05 12.61
CA ALA A 84 15.62 31.29 13.39
C ALA A 84 14.58 31.24 14.54
N PHE A 85 13.58 30.37 14.43
CA PHE A 85 12.59 30.11 15.47
C PHE A 85 12.48 28.61 15.79
N ALA A 86 13.43 27.79 15.35
CA ALA A 86 13.35 26.34 15.53
C ALA A 86 13.19 25.96 17.01
N ASN A 87 12.26 25.03 17.26
CA ASN A 87 11.87 24.52 18.57
C ASN A 87 11.37 25.58 19.56
N ASN A 88 10.95 26.75 19.07
CA ASN A 88 10.30 27.73 19.92
C ASN A 88 8.87 27.26 20.25
N THR A 89 8.72 26.68 21.43
CA THR A 89 7.45 26.10 21.90
C THR A 89 6.55 27.12 22.62
N SER A 90 6.92 28.40 22.68
CA SER A 90 6.15 29.45 23.36
C SER A 90 5.41 30.38 22.39
N ILE A 91 5.94 30.62 21.19
CA ILE A 91 5.29 31.47 20.20
C ILE A 91 4.02 30.82 19.68
N THR A 92 2.91 31.55 19.81
CA THR A 92 1.58 31.16 19.33
C THR A 92 1.20 31.88 18.03
N LYS A 93 1.75 33.06 17.77
CA LYS A 93 1.47 33.84 16.56
C LYS A 93 2.71 34.58 16.07
N VAL A 94 2.95 34.51 14.76
CA VAL A 94 3.98 35.27 14.06
C VAL A 94 3.34 36.10 12.95
N THR A 95 3.70 37.38 12.89
CA THR A 95 3.41 38.25 11.75
C THR A 95 4.72 38.70 11.13
N LEU A 96 4.92 38.35 9.87
CA LEU A 96 6.08 38.77 9.08
C LEU A 96 5.72 40.06 8.36
N SER A 97 6.50 41.11 8.55
CA SER A 97 6.28 42.40 7.89
C SER A 97 6.62 42.36 6.40
N GLU A 98 6.10 43.33 5.66
CA GLU A 98 6.44 43.55 4.25
C GLU A 98 7.95 43.75 4.05
N GLY A 99 8.46 43.33 2.88
CA GLY A 99 9.88 43.34 2.55
C GLY A 99 10.62 42.02 2.86
N ILE A 100 10.05 41.17 3.71
CA ILE A 100 10.54 39.81 3.95
C ILE A 100 10.22 38.94 2.73
N SER A 101 11.27 38.52 2.03
CA SER A 101 11.19 37.80 0.76
C SER A 101 11.38 36.29 0.90
N ASN A 102 12.00 35.80 1.97
CA ASN A 102 12.29 34.39 2.14
C ASN A 102 12.15 33.93 3.60
N ILE A 103 11.73 32.67 3.77
CA ILE A 103 11.82 31.92 5.02
C ILE A 103 12.81 30.78 4.80
N GLY A 104 13.87 30.75 5.61
CA GLY A 104 14.93 29.75 5.51
C GLY A 104 14.50 28.35 5.94
N ASP A 105 15.38 27.39 5.68
CA ASP A 105 15.17 25.99 6.07
C ASP A 105 15.03 25.87 7.60
N ASP A 106 14.16 24.96 8.04
CA ASP A 106 13.87 24.66 9.44
C ASP A 106 13.42 25.89 10.29
N ALA A 107 13.13 27.05 9.66
CA ALA A 107 12.97 28.33 10.36
C ALA A 107 11.96 28.31 11.52
N PHE A 108 10.83 27.63 11.39
CA PHE A 108 9.81 27.44 12.42
C PHE A 108 9.63 25.97 12.80
N LYS A 109 10.58 25.09 12.45
CA LYS A 109 10.50 23.67 12.76
C LYS A 109 10.28 23.45 14.25
N GLY A 110 9.33 22.61 14.62
CA GLY A 110 9.06 22.28 16.02
C GLY A 110 8.46 23.42 16.84
N CYS A 111 7.94 24.48 16.21
CA CYS A 111 7.15 25.50 16.91
C CYS A 111 5.77 24.95 17.29
N THR A 112 5.73 24.05 18.28
CA THR A 112 4.54 23.23 18.57
C THR A 112 3.34 24.03 19.06
N ALA A 113 3.55 25.24 19.61
CA ALA A 113 2.48 26.14 20.05
C ALA A 113 2.01 27.12 18.96
N LEU A 114 2.69 27.20 17.82
CA LEU A 114 2.39 28.15 16.75
C LEU A 114 1.07 27.82 16.08
N LYS A 115 0.10 28.73 16.19
CA LYS A 115 -1.26 28.59 15.66
C LYS A 115 -1.50 29.43 14.43
N THR A 116 -0.85 30.58 14.34
CA THR A 116 -1.12 31.58 13.29
C THR A 116 0.18 32.16 12.76
N VAL A 117 0.33 32.12 11.44
CA VAL A 117 1.43 32.75 10.72
C VAL A 117 0.82 33.67 9.67
N VAL A 118 1.14 34.96 9.75
CA VAL A 118 0.77 35.95 8.73
C VAL A 118 2.00 36.20 7.88
N LEU A 119 1.96 35.71 6.63
CA LEU A 119 3.00 35.87 5.62
C LEU A 119 2.79 37.18 4.84
N PRO A 120 3.85 37.88 4.40
CA PRO A 120 3.73 39.12 3.64
C PRO A 120 3.41 38.82 2.18
N ASP A 121 2.74 39.75 1.49
CA ASP A 121 2.31 39.55 0.09
C ASP A 121 3.50 39.39 -0.88
N GLY A 122 4.67 39.93 -0.52
CA GLY A 122 5.91 39.85 -1.30
C GLY A 122 6.75 38.57 -1.12
N LEU A 123 6.30 37.60 -0.30
CA LEU A 123 7.09 36.41 0.02
C LEU A 123 7.36 35.55 -1.23
N GLN A 124 8.63 35.25 -1.47
CA GLN A 124 9.08 34.53 -2.67
C GLN A 124 9.32 33.03 -2.42
N SER A 125 9.81 32.67 -1.23
CA SER A 125 10.14 31.28 -0.93
C SER A 125 9.94 30.88 0.54
N ILE A 126 9.59 29.61 0.72
CA ILE A 126 9.50 28.92 2.01
C ILE A 126 10.46 27.73 1.96
N GLY A 127 11.41 27.67 2.88
CA GLY A 127 12.47 26.67 2.93
C GLY A 127 12.02 25.25 3.25
N MET A 128 12.97 24.33 3.12
CA MET A 128 12.82 22.92 3.47
C MET A 128 12.54 22.78 4.98
N TRP A 129 11.60 21.92 5.36
CA TRP A 129 11.17 21.74 6.77
C TRP A 129 10.73 23.02 7.51
N ALA A 130 10.48 24.15 6.81
CA ALA A 130 10.30 25.45 7.45
C ALA A 130 9.22 25.48 8.54
N PHE A 131 8.12 24.75 8.38
CA PHE A 131 7.05 24.61 9.38
C PHE A 131 6.88 23.15 9.85
N MET A 132 7.89 22.30 9.66
CA MET A 132 7.82 20.90 10.09
C MET A 132 7.44 20.81 11.58
N SER A 133 6.49 19.95 11.93
CA SER A 133 6.03 19.74 13.31
C SER A 133 5.46 20.98 14.00
N CYS A 134 4.94 21.96 13.25
CA CYS A 134 4.07 23.01 13.79
C CYS A 134 2.67 22.43 14.10
N ILE A 135 2.59 21.54 15.09
CA ILE A 135 1.41 20.70 15.34
C ILE A 135 0.14 21.48 15.70
N SER A 136 0.25 22.74 16.16
CA SER A 136 -0.89 23.61 16.48
C SER A 136 -1.34 24.51 15.32
N LEU A 137 -0.60 24.52 14.20
CA LEU A 137 -0.92 25.37 13.04
C LEU A 137 -2.18 24.82 12.37
N THR A 138 -3.26 25.59 12.41
CA THR A 138 -4.55 25.14 11.86
C THR A 138 -4.76 25.55 10.41
N ASP A 139 -4.21 26.70 10.03
CA ASP A 139 -4.39 27.34 8.74
C ASP A 139 -3.16 28.19 8.40
N ILE A 140 -2.81 28.25 7.12
CA ILE A 140 -1.79 29.15 6.58
C ILE A 140 -2.15 29.55 5.15
N THR A 141 -2.05 30.84 4.85
CA THR A 141 -2.24 31.37 3.49
C THR A 141 -0.88 31.59 2.85
N ILE A 142 -0.54 30.79 1.84
CA ILE A 142 0.67 30.96 1.05
C ILE A 142 0.42 32.06 0.01
N PRO A 143 1.20 33.15 -0.01
CA PRO A 143 1.02 34.25 -0.97
C PRO A 143 1.24 33.85 -2.43
N ASP A 144 0.56 34.51 -3.37
CA ASP A 144 0.65 34.25 -4.82
C ASP A 144 2.03 34.53 -5.45
N SER A 145 2.88 35.27 -4.72
CA SER A 145 4.26 35.57 -5.08
C SER A 145 5.21 34.40 -4.84
N VAL A 146 4.83 33.41 -4.01
CA VAL A 146 5.67 32.27 -3.67
C VAL A 146 5.88 31.38 -4.89
N TRP A 147 7.13 31.20 -5.26
CA TRP A 147 7.55 30.31 -6.35
C TRP A 147 8.33 29.09 -5.84
N GLY A 148 8.96 29.19 -4.66
CA GLY A 148 9.70 28.10 -4.02
C GLY A 148 8.99 27.59 -2.76
N LEU A 149 8.62 26.31 -2.77
CA LEU A 149 8.12 25.60 -1.59
C LEU A 149 9.02 24.40 -1.31
N GLY A 150 9.78 24.46 -0.22
CA GLY A 150 10.77 23.45 0.14
C GLY A 150 10.14 22.10 0.48
N LYS A 151 10.92 21.04 0.26
CA LYS A 151 10.53 19.68 0.62
C LYS A 151 10.16 19.59 2.12
N TYR A 152 9.12 18.84 2.47
CA TYR A 152 8.67 18.67 3.86
C TYR A 152 8.29 19.97 4.59
N ALA A 153 8.02 21.08 3.88
CA ALA A 153 7.79 22.39 4.51
C ALA A 153 6.67 22.37 5.57
N PHE A 154 5.64 21.55 5.40
CA PHE A 154 4.53 21.38 6.36
C PHE A 154 4.41 19.96 6.91
N ASP A 155 5.46 19.13 6.81
CA ASP A 155 5.40 17.76 7.34
C ASP A 155 5.03 17.78 8.83
N SER A 156 4.16 16.86 9.24
CA SER A 156 3.71 16.72 10.63
C SER A 156 2.98 17.96 11.19
N CYS A 157 2.43 18.84 10.35
CA CYS A 157 1.45 19.86 10.75
C CYS A 157 0.08 19.21 11.03
N THR A 158 -0.03 18.48 12.14
CA THR A 158 -1.15 17.57 12.42
C THR A 158 -2.51 18.25 12.60
N SER A 159 -2.56 19.56 12.88
CA SER A 159 -3.79 20.35 13.00
C SER A 159 -4.19 21.12 11.73
N LEU A 160 -3.33 21.13 10.70
CA LEU A 160 -3.59 21.88 9.46
C LEU A 160 -4.79 21.28 8.74
N LYS A 161 -5.82 22.09 8.45
CA LYS A 161 -7.10 21.61 7.90
C LYS A 161 -7.16 21.64 6.38
N SER A 162 -6.61 22.68 5.78
CA SER A 162 -6.53 22.84 4.33
C SER A 162 -5.27 23.60 3.95
N ILE A 163 -4.83 23.43 2.71
CA ILE A 163 -3.73 24.20 2.15
C ILE A 163 -4.03 24.57 0.69
N ASN A 164 -3.69 25.80 0.33
CA ASN A 164 -3.82 26.32 -1.03
C ASN A 164 -2.41 26.57 -1.57
N VAL A 165 -2.04 25.85 -2.63
CA VAL A 165 -0.75 25.98 -3.32
C VAL A 165 -0.89 26.99 -4.46
N PRO A 166 -0.12 28.09 -4.47
CA PRO A 166 -0.18 29.10 -5.52
C PRO A 166 0.22 28.61 -6.92
N ALA A 167 -0.17 29.37 -7.93
CA ALA A 167 0.08 29.02 -9.34
C ALA A 167 1.58 29.08 -9.71
N LYS A 168 2.37 29.92 -9.03
CA LYS A 168 3.79 30.12 -9.33
C LYS A 168 4.72 29.10 -8.68
N VAL A 169 4.22 28.27 -7.75
CA VAL A 169 5.03 27.24 -7.10
C VAL A 169 5.51 26.25 -8.16
N TRP A 170 6.82 26.23 -8.39
CA TRP A 170 7.44 25.47 -9.46
C TRP A 170 7.37 23.96 -9.21
N ASP A 171 7.68 23.53 -8.00
CA ASP A 171 7.65 22.13 -7.60
C ASP A 171 6.82 21.98 -6.31
N VAL A 172 5.92 21.01 -6.32
CA VAL A 172 5.05 20.72 -5.18
C VAL A 172 5.41 19.33 -4.71
N TYR A 173 6.33 19.26 -3.75
CA TYR A 173 6.74 18.00 -3.16
C TYR A 173 5.56 17.40 -2.37
N PRO A 174 5.05 16.21 -2.73
CA PRO A 174 3.99 15.51 -2.00
C PRO A 174 4.31 15.37 -0.50
N ASP A 175 5.59 15.14 -0.23
CA ASP A 175 6.23 15.05 1.07
C ASP A 175 6.02 16.27 1.97
N SER A 176 5.73 17.44 1.39
CA SER A 176 5.44 18.67 2.13
C SER A 176 4.19 18.57 2.99
N PHE A 177 3.30 17.62 2.70
CA PHE A 177 2.03 17.44 3.39
C PHE A 177 1.92 16.08 4.09
N ASN A 178 3.05 15.39 4.29
CA ASN A 178 3.09 14.13 5.04
C ASN A 178 2.68 14.35 6.51
N ARG A 179 1.99 13.36 7.09
CA ARG A 179 1.53 13.37 8.49
C ARG A 179 0.65 14.57 8.90
N CYS A 180 0.07 15.30 7.94
CA CYS A 180 -0.94 16.32 8.19
C CYS A 180 -2.31 15.66 8.48
N ARG A 181 -2.42 15.00 9.65
CA ARG A 181 -3.55 14.10 10.03
C ARG A 181 -4.94 14.77 10.14
N SER A 182 -5.03 16.08 10.05
CA SER A 182 -6.30 16.83 10.01
C SER A 182 -6.58 17.45 8.65
N LEU A 183 -5.67 17.30 7.68
CA LEU A 183 -5.81 17.91 6.36
C LEU A 183 -6.90 17.21 5.59
N THR A 184 -7.91 17.95 5.15
CA THR A 184 -9.04 17.42 4.34
C THR A 184 -8.95 17.81 2.88
N SER A 185 -8.10 18.77 2.53
CA SER A 185 -7.92 19.21 1.14
C SER A 185 -6.54 19.83 0.89
N ILE A 186 -5.94 19.43 -0.23
CA ILE A 186 -4.79 20.10 -0.87
C ILE A 186 -5.33 20.73 -2.16
N ASN A 187 -5.44 22.05 -2.17
CA ASN A 187 -5.92 22.81 -3.33
C ASN A 187 -4.73 23.40 -4.08
N VAL A 188 -4.79 23.39 -5.41
CA VAL A 188 -3.78 23.96 -6.30
C VAL A 188 -4.45 25.02 -7.15
N ALA A 189 -3.88 26.22 -7.15
CA ALA A 189 -4.41 27.34 -7.92
C ALA A 189 -4.39 27.04 -9.44
N PRO A 190 -5.41 27.51 -10.19
CA PRO A 190 -5.41 27.39 -11.64
C PRO A 190 -4.14 27.97 -12.26
N GLY A 191 -3.59 27.26 -13.25
CA GLY A 191 -2.37 27.69 -13.94
C GLY A 191 -1.05 27.20 -13.33
N ASN A 192 -1.07 26.48 -12.20
CA ASN A 192 0.14 25.79 -11.73
C ASN A 192 0.69 24.85 -12.82
N ALA A 193 1.99 24.92 -13.08
CA ALA A 193 2.62 24.23 -14.21
C ALA A 193 2.78 22.72 -13.97
N SER A 194 2.89 22.30 -12.71
CA SER A 194 3.41 20.97 -12.33
C SER A 194 2.31 20.02 -11.84
N CYS A 195 1.26 20.56 -11.23
CA CYS A 195 0.22 19.77 -10.59
C CYS A 195 -1.18 20.38 -10.74
N CYS A 196 -2.18 19.61 -10.34
CA CYS A 196 -3.55 20.09 -10.19
C CYS A 196 -4.19 19.46 -8.95
N THR A 197 -5.39 19.92 -8.62
CA THR A 197 -6.22 19.30 -7.57
C THR A 197 -7.42 18.63 -8.20
N ILE A 198 -7.72 17.41 -7.75
CA ILE A 198 -8.97 16.72 -8.06
C ILE A 198 -9.55 16.19 -6.75
N ASN A 199 -10.80 16.53 -6.45
CA ASN A 199 -11.48 16.14 -5.20
C ASN A 199 -10.68 16.46 -3.92
N GLY A 200 -9.96 17.59 -3.90
CA GLY A 200 -9.11 18.00 -2.76
C GLY A 200 -7.83 17.17 -2.60
N MET A 201 -7.49 16.30 -3.56
CA MET A 201 -6.24 15.54 -3.60
C MET A 201 -5.25 16.14 -4.61
N LEU A 202 -3.96 15.98 -4.34
CA LEU A 202 -2.89 16.48 -5.20
C LEU A 202 -2.60 15.49 -6.33
N TYR A 203 -2.70 15.95 -7.56
CA TYR A 203 -2.46 15.17 -8.78
C TYR A 203 -1.32 15.76 -9.61
N ASN A 204 -0.72 14.94 -10.47
CA ASN A 204 0.12 15.44 -11.54
C ASN A 204 -0.67 16.39 -12.46
N LYS A 205 0.01 17.19 -13.29
CA LYS A 205 -0.67 18.16 -14.16
C LYS A 205 -1.74 17.56 -15.07
N ALA A 206 -1.54 16.32 -15.53
CA ALA A 206 -2.45 15.60 -16.41
C ALA A 206 -3.73 15.09 -15.71
N GLY A 207 -3.73 15.03 -14.37
CA GLY A 207 -4.83 14.44 -13.60
C GLY A 207 -4.87 12.91 -13.62
N THR A 208 -3.82 12.25 -14.12
CA THR A 208 -3.76 10.80 -14.27
C THR A 208 -3.02 10.10 -13.12
N GLN A 209 -2.26 10.82 -12.31
CA GLN A 209 -1.49 10.24 -11.20
C GLN A 209 -1.81 10.95 -9.89
N LEU A 210 -2.30 10.19 -8.91
CA LEU A 210 -2.50 10.69 -7.55
C LEU A 210 -1.15 10.78 -6.84
N LEU A 211 -0.73 12.00 -6.48
CA LEU A 211 0.55 12.27 -5.84
C LEU A 211 0.44 12.25 -4.31
N LYS A 212 -0.61 12.88 -3.75
CA LYS A 212 -0.86 12.90 -2.30
C LYS A 212 -2.35 13.08 -2.00
N ALA A 213 -2.86 12.26 -1.09
CA ALA A 213 -4.17 12.44 -0.49
C ALA A 213 -4.06 13.14 0.88
N PRO A 214 -5.05 13.96 1.25
CA PRO A 214 -5.14 14.54 2.60
C PRO A 214 -5.40 13.46 3.66
N CYS A 215 -4.58 13.42 4.72
CA CYS A 215 -4.64 12.37 5.74
C CYS A 215 -5.81 12.48 6.73
N GLY A 216 -6.58 13.57 6.67
CA GLY A 216 -7.79 13.80 7.47
C GLY A 216 -9.06 13.20 6.87
N LEU A 217 -9.00 12.63 5.67
CA LEU A 217 -10.14 11.98 5.02
C LEU A 217 -10.54 10.69 5.74
N THR A 218 -11.86 10.46 5.87
CA THR A 218 -12.43 9.18 6.32
C THR A 218 -12.73 8.25 5.15
N SER A 219 -12.97 8.81 3.97
CA SER A 219 -13.21 8.06 2.74
C SER A 219 -12.63 8.84 1.56
N ALA A 220 -12.17 8.14 0.53
CA ALA A 220 -11.70 8.75 -0.71
C ALA A 220 -12.32 8.08 -1.93
N VAL A 221 -12.72 8.89 -2.92
CA VAL A 221 -13.12 8.42 -4.25
C VAL A 221 -12.05 8.87 -5.22
N ILE A 222 -11.30 7.91 -5.74
CA ILE A 222 -10.29 8.15 -6.76
C ILE A 222 -11.02 8.20 -8.12
N PRO A 223 -11.02 9.34 -8.82
CA PRO A 223 -11.78 9.55 -10.05
C PRO A 223 -11.27 8.69 -11.21
N GLU A 224 -12.20 8.34 -12.10
CA GLU A 224 -11.91 7.68 -13.37
C GLU A 224 -10.94 8.52 -14.23
N GLY A 225 -10.03 7.85 -14.91
CA GLY A 225 -8.88 8.47 -15.59
C GLY A 225 -7.62 8.53 -14.72
N THR A 226 -7.69 8.20 -13.42
CA THR A 226 -6.49 7.95 -12.60
C THR A 226 -5.87 6.61 -13.02
N GLU A 227 -4.65 6.66 -13.53
CA GLU A 227 -3.88 5.51 -14.02
C GLU A 227 -2.96 4.94 -12.93
N SER A 228 -2.43 5.78 -12.04
CA SER A 228 -1.54 5.32 -10.96
C SER A 228 -1.74 6.06 -9.64
N ILE A 229 -1.53 5.35 -8.53
CA ILE A 229 -1.38 5.92 -7.19
C ILE A 229 0.10 5.90 -6.83
N ASN A 230 0.70 7.06 -6.56
CA ASN A 230 2.12 7.15 -6.24
C ASN A 230 2.46 6.47 -4.91
N ALA A 231 3.77 6.22 -4.73
CA ALA A 231 4.31 5.82 -3.45
C ALA A 231 3.90 6.82 -2.35
N GLU A 232 3.49 6.29 -1.20
CA GLU A 232 3.11 7.07 -0.02
C GLU A 232 1.92 8.04 -0.18
N ALA A 233 1.13 7.93 -1.25
CA ALA A 233 0.04 8.85 -1.55
C ALA A 233 -0.97 9.00 -0.39
N PHE A 234 -1.33 7.89 0.27
CA PHE A 234 -2.15 7.82 1.48
C PHE A 234 -1.33 7.41 2.73
N ASN A 235 -0.01 7.54 2.73
CA ASN A 235 0.81 7.23 3.91
C ASN A 235 0.37 8.08 5.12
N ASP A 236 0.23 7.42 6.29
CA ASP A 236 -0.20 8.00 7.58
C ASP A 236 -1.58 8.68 7.48
N CYS A 237 -2.56 7.98 6.89
CA CYS A 237 -3.98 8.37 6.89
C CYS A 237 -4.78 7.55 7.91
N PRO A 238 -4.66 7.81 9.23
CA PRO A 238 -5.19 6.93 10.27
C PRO A 238 -6.73 6.88 10.32
N LYS A 239 -7.41 7.86 9.72
CA LYS A 239 -8.88 7.95 9.70
C LYS A 239 -9.52 7.32 8.46
N LEU A 240 -8.72 6.94 7.47
CA LEU A 240 -9.21 6.43 6.19
C LEU A 240 -9.82 5.03 6.38
N GLN A 241 -11.12 4.92 6.13
CA GLN A 241 -11.90 3.69 6.31
C GLN A 241 -12.25 3.03 4.98
N SER A 242 -12.46 3.82 3.93
CA SER A 242 -12.84 3.31 2.61
C SER A 242 -12.20 4.10 1.48
N VAL A 243 -11.85 3.39 0.40
CA VAL A 243 -11.32 3.98 -0.82
C VAL A 243 -11.99 3.33 -2.01
N THR A 244 -12.60 4.13 -2.88
CA THR A 244 -13.10 3.67 -4.18
C THR A 244 -12.01 3.89 -5.21
N LEU A 245 -11.52 2.80 -5.81
CA LEU A 245 -10.54 2.82 -6.90
C LEU A 245 -11.24 2.80 -8.27
N PRO A 246 -10.69 3.48 -9.29
CA PRO A 246 -11.29 3.53 -10.62
C PRO A 246 -10.87 2.33 -11.48
N ASP A 247 -11.62 2.11 -12.56
CA ASP A 247 -11.34 1.03 -13.52
C ASP A 247 -10.13 1.33 -14.42
N SER A 248 -9.70 2.60 -14.49
CA SER A 248 -8.51 3.05 -15.21
C SER A 248 -7.20 2.76 -14.49
N LEU A 249 -7.23 2.34 -13.22
CA LEU A 249 -6.04 2.17 -12.40
C LEU A 249 -5.21 0.96 -12.84
N THR A 250 -3.93 1.16 -13.12
CA THR A 250 -2.98 0.11 -13.54
C THR A 250 -1.87 -0.14 -12.51
N SER A 251 -1.59 0.80 -11.61
CA SER A 251 -0.51 0.63 -10.63
C SER A 251 -0.73 1.33 -9.29
N ILE A 252 -0.27 0.67 -8.22
CA ILE A 252 -0.28 1.17 -6.84
C ILE A 252 1.16 1.19 -6.31
N GLY A 253 1.67 2.35 -5.93
CA GLY A 253 3.05 2.54 -5.51
C GLY A 253 3.38 1.93 -4.13
N LYS A 254 4.68 1.81 -3.85
CA LYS A 254 5.21 1.38 -2.54
C LYS A 254 4.60 2.20 -1.41
N MET A 255 4.19 1.55 -0.32
CA MET A 255 3.62 2.22 0.86
C MET A 255 2.42 3.15 0.57
N ALA A 256 1.71 2.97 -0.56
CA ALA A 256 0.62 3.86 -0.96
C ALA A 256 -0.43 4.07 0.14
N PHE A 257 -0.86 3.02 0.83
CA PHE A 257 -1.80 3.00 1.95
C PHE A 257 -1.13 2.51 3.25
N HIS A 258 0.16 2.81 3.43
CA HIS A 258 0.88 2.49 4.66
C HIS A 258 0.37 3.35 5.82
N ASP A 259 0.42 2.83 7.05
CA ASP A 259 -0.08 3.52 8.25
C ASP A 259 -1.57 3.92 8.13
N CYS A 260 -2.38 3.07 7.48
CA CYS A 260 -3.84 3.22 7.35
C CYS A 260 -4.61 2.14 8.16
N PRO A 261 -4.50 2.10 9.50
CA PRO A 261 -5.05 1.02 10.34
C PRO A 261 -6.59 0.90 10.31
N SER A 262 -7.27 1.98 9.92
CA SER A 262 -8.74 2.03 9.81
C SER A 262 -9.28 1.47 8.50
N LEU A 263 -8.42 1.24 7.49
CA LEU A 263 -8.82 0.67 6.21
C LEU A 263 -8.98 -0.84 6.40
N LYS A 264 -10.22 -1.33 6.30
CA LYS A 264 -10.55 -2.75 6.54
C LYS A 264 -10.87 -3.55 5.29
N GLU A 265 -11.19 -2.86 4.21
CA GLU A 265 -11.43 -3.51 2.93
C GLU A 265 -10.96 -2.64 1.78
N LEU A 266 -10.54 -3.30 0.70
CA LEU A 266 -10.21 -2.63 -0.55
C LEU A 266 -10.54 -3.54 -1.73
N THR A 267 -11.31 -3.04 -2.68
CA THR A 267 -11.56 -3.73 -3.95
C THR A 267 -10.55 -3.23 -4.99
N ILE A 268 -9.80 -4.16 -5.60
CA ILE A 268 -8.73 -3.84 -6.55
C ILE A 268 -8.96 -4.60 -7.85
N SER A 269 -9.20 -3.85 -8.93
CA SER A 269 -9.48 -4.37 -10.28
C SER A 269 -8.40 -5.32 -10.81
N GLU A 270 -8.80 -6.28 -11.63
CA GLU A 270 -7.89 -7.18 -12.38
C GLU A 270 -6.93 -6.43 -13.33
N LYS A 271 -7.27 -5.18 -13.68
CA LYS A 271 -6.47 -4.30 -14.53
C LYS A 271 -5.24 -3.72 -13.83
N VAL A 272 -5.16 -3.80 -12.51
CA VAL A 272 -3.95 -3.40 -11.78
C VAL A 272 -2.84 -4.40 -12.09
N GLU A 273 -1.78 -3.92 -12.73
CA GLU A 273 -0.65 -4.71 -13.19
C GLU A 273 0.45 -4.82 -12.13
N SER A 274 0.54 -3.84 -11.22
CA SER A 274 1.58 -3.82 -10.18
C SER A 274 1.14 -3.16 -8.88
N ILE A 275 1.59 -3.74 -7.76
CA ILE A 275 1.40 -3.20 -6.40
C ILE A 275 2.78 -3.21 -5.71
N GLY A 276 3.20 -2.04 -5.22
CA GLY A 276 4.50 -1.87 -4.57
C GLY A 276 4.60 -2.54 -3.20
N SER A 277 5.81 -2.72 -2.71
CA SER A 277 6.05 -3.33 -1.40
C SER A 277 5.35 -2.56 -0.27
N THR A 278 4.76 -3.31 0.67
CA THR A 278 4.02 -2.78 1.83
C THR A 278 2.99 -1.69 1.50
N ALA A 279 2.49 -1.68 0.26
CA ALA A 279 1.54 -0.69 -0.22
C ALA A 279 0.19 -0.72 0.52
N ILE A 280 -0.27 -1.88 0.97
CA ILE A 280 -1.62 -2.06 1.51
C ILE A 280 -1.53 -2.99 2.72
N GLY A 281 -2.20 -2.63 3.82
CA GLY A 281 -2.33 -3.54 4.97
C GLY A 281 -1.13 -3.57 5.90
N PHE A 282 -0.33 -2.51 5.95
CA PHE A 282 0.83 -2.41 6.84
C PHE A 282 0.88 -1.06 7.55
N TYR A 283 1.46 -1.06 8.75
CA TYR A 283 1.79 0.14 9.52
C TYR A 283 3.15 -0.01 10.21
N TYR A 284 3.79 1.11 10.56
CA TYR A 284 4.99 1.12 11.37
C TYR A 284 4.63 1.17 12.86
N ASP A 285 4.92 0.10 13.58
CA ASP A 285 4.71 0.01 15.01
C ASP A 285 5.88 0.67 15.76
N ASN A 286 5.65 1.84 16.36
CA ASN A 286 6.68 2.56 17.13
C ASN A 286 7.15 1.80 18.39
N GLY A 287 6.35 0.86 18.91
CA GLY A 287 6.72 0.06 20.08
C GLY A 287 7.72 -1.03 19.70
N THR A 288 7.46 -1.77 18.62
CA THR A 288 8.34 -2.86 18.16
C THR A 288 9.39 -2.39 17.15
N HIS A 289 9.29 -1.16 16.63
CA HIS A 289 10.10 -0.61 15.55
C HIS A 289 10.05 -1.46 14.27
N ALA A 290 8.91 -2.09 14.00
CA ALA A 290 8.72 -3.03 12.90
C ALA A 290 7.55 -2.63 12.00
N ILE A 291 7.58 -3.12 10.76
CA ILE A 291 6.44 -3.09 9.85
C ILE A 291 5.52 -4.23 10.26
N THR A 292 4.28 -3.90 10.59
CA THR A 292 3.29 -4.83 11.15
C THR A 292 2.04 -4.87 10.26
N PRO A 293 1.46 -6.05 10.01
CA PRO A 293 0.19 -6.16 9.27
C PRO A 293 -0.97 -5.46 9.99
N VAL A 294 -1.87 -4.84 9.23
CA VAL A 294 -3.14 -4.30 9.73
C VAL A 294 -4.10 -5.46 9.95
N ASP A 295 -4.52 -5.66 11.20
CA ASP A 295 -5.45 -6.73 11.56
C ASP A 295 -6.83 -6.55 10.90
N GLY A 296 -7.36 -7.65 10.36
CA GLY A 296 -8.68 -7.72 9.74
C GLY A 296 -8.85 -7.01 8.40
N LEU A 297 -7.76 -6.62 7.70
CA LEU A 297 -7.87 -6.14 6.32
C LEU A 297 -8.24 -7.28 5.37
N VAL A 298 -9.22 -7.04 4.50
CA VAL A 298 -9.62 -7.94 3.40
C VAL A 298 -9.45 -7.27 2.04
N ILE A 299 -8.72 -7.91 1.12
CA ILE A 299 -8.60 -7.47 -0.27
C ILE A 299 -9.62 -8.21 -1.14
N TYR A 300 -10.47 -7.49 -1.87
CA TYR A 300 -11.35 -8.07 -2.88
C TYR A 300 -10.67 -7.97 -4.25
N CYS A 301 -10.37 -9.10 -4.87
CA CYS A 301 -9.54 -9.17 -6.08
C CYS A 301 -9.96 -10.31 -7.02
N TRP A 302 -9.28 -10.43 -8.16
CA TRP A 302 -9.48 -11.50 -9.15
C TRP A 302 -8.35 -12.53 -9.07
N TYR A 303 -8.62 -13.79 -9.42
CA TYR A 303 -7.60 -14.82 -9.40
C TYR A 303 -6.43 -14.46 -10.34
N ASP A 304 -5.21 -14.74 -9.89
CA ASP A 304 -3.96 -14.44 -10.60
C ASP A 304 -3.70 -12.94 -10.91
N SER A 305 -4.55 -12.03 -10.45
CA SER A 305 -4.30 -10.57 -10.53
C SER A 305 -3.10 -10.14 -9.69
N ALA A 306 -2.58 -8.92 -9.93
CA ALA A 306 -1.53 -8.35 -9.08
C ALA A 306 -1.98 -8.22 -7.62
N ALA A 307 -3.26 -7.91 -7.37
CA ALA A 307 -3.84 -7.85 -6.04
C ALA A 307 -3.91 -9.21 -5.34
N TYR A 308 -4.23 -10.28 -6.09
CA TYR A 308 -4.18 -11.65 -5.57
C TYR A 308 -2.76 -12.05 -5.18
N LYS A 309 -1.78 -11.83 -6.07
CA LYS A 309 -0.36 -12.12 -5.81
C LYS A 309 0.14 -11.35 -4.59
N TYR A 310 -0.17 -10.06 -4.53
CA TYR A 310 0.18 -9.20 -3.40
C TYR A 310 -0.39 -9.72 -2.08
N ALA A 311 -1.68 -10.09 -2.05
CA ALA A 311 -2.31 -10.60 -0.83
C ALA A 311 -1.66 -11.91 -0.35
N VAL A 312 -1.42 -12.85 -1.27
CA VAL A 312 -0.76 -14.14 -0.97
C VAL A 312 0.66 -13.96 -0.46
N GLU A 313 1.46 -13.12 -1.12
CA GLU A 313 2.86 -12.86 -0.75
C GLU A 313 3.01 -12.21 0.63
N ASN A 314 2.00 -11.46 1.06
CA ASN A 314 2.01 -10.66 2.28
C ASN A 314 1.15 -11.26 3.41
N ASP A 315 0.59 -12.47 3.22
CA ASP A 315 -0.32 -13.13 4.17
C ASP A 315 -1.52 -12.25 4.57
N ILE A 316 -2.08 -11.53 3.60
CA ILE A 316 -3.26 -10.68 3.77
C ILE A 316 -4.50 -11.46 3.34
N ALA A 317 -5.58 -11.41 4.14
CA ALA A 317 -6.84 -12.04 3.79
C ALA A 317 -7.43 -11.44 2.50
N PHE A 318 -8.03 -12.29 1.66
CA PHE A 318 -8.63 -11.85 0.40
C PHE A 318 -9.90 -12.63 0.02
N VAL A 319 -10.72 -12.02 -0.83
CA VAL A 319 -11.94 -12.60 -1.42
C VAL A 319 -11.88 -12.48 -2.94
N LEU A 320 -12.12 -13.59 -3.63
CA LEU A 320 -12.12 -13.65 -5.10
C LEU A 320 -13.47 -13.21 -5.70
N LEU A 321 -13.43 -12.24 -6.61
CA LEU A 321 -14.59 -11.60 -7.25
C LEU A 321 -14.98 -12.22 -8.60
N ASP A 322 -14.12 -13.03 -9.20
CA ASP A 322 -14.34 -13.75 -10.44
C ASP A 322 -15.31 -14.93 -10.33
N THR A 323 -15.90 -15.14 -9.14
CA THR A 323 -17.00 -16.09 -8.91
C THR A 323 -18.23 -15.86 -9.80
N VAL A 324 -18.31 -14.74 -10.54
CA VAL A 324 -19.48 -14.38 -11.40
C VAL A 324 -19.12 -14.18 -12.89
N ARG A 325 -17.89 -14.38 -13.34
CA ARG A 325 -17.58 -14.34 -14.80
C ARG A 325 -16.69 -15.48 -15.23
N VAL A 326 -17.31 -16.53 -15.74
CA VAL A 326 -16.72 -17.22 -16.89
C VAL A 326 -17.82 -17.60 -17.87
N LYS A 327 -17.56 -17.29 -19.14
CA LYS A 327 -18.06 -18.12 -20.26
C LYS A 327 -17.54 -19.55 -20.04
N GLY A 328 -18.24 -20.34 -19.22
CA GLY A 328 -18.09 -21.78 -19.14
C GLY A 328 -17.15 -22.37 -18.07
N LYS A 329 -16.79 -21.67 -16.99
CA LYS A 329 -16.04 -22.27 -15.85
C LYS A 329 -16.46 -21.64 -14.52
N THR A 330 -16.98 -22.39 -13.57
CA THR A 330 -17.33 -21.84 -12.26
C THR A 330 -16.40 -22.43 -11.21
N VAL A 331 -15.51 -21.62 -10.66
CA VAL A 331 -14.75 -21.99 -9.46
C VAL A 331 -15.48 -21.37 -8.27
N VAL A 332 -16.07 -22.21 -7.42
CA VAL A 332 -16.71 -21.80 -6.16
C VAL A 332 -15.84 -22.28 -5.01
N ASN A 333 -15.42 -21.36 -4.15
CA ASN A 333 -14.70 -21.71 -2.93
C ASN A 333 -15.54 -21.25 -1.72
N TYR A 334 -15.97 -22.15 -0.83
CA TYR A 334 -16.62 -21.77 0.43
C TYR A 334 -16.32 -22.74 1.58
N ASP A 335 -15.97 -22.13 2.73
CA ASP A 335 -15.89 -22.73 4.08
C ASP A 335 -17.24 -22.72 4.83
N LYS A 336 -18.39 -22.59 4.15
CA LYS A 336 -19.74 -22.77 4.73
C LYS A 336 -20.70 -23.40 3.72
N PRO A 337 -21.70 -24.19 4.17
CA PRO A 337 -22.65 -24.84 3.28
C PRO A 337 -23.41 -23.81 2.45
N PHE A 338 -23.26 -23.89 1.14
CA PHE A 338 -23.90 -23.02 0.16
C PHE A 338 -25.27 -23.57 -0.23
N ASP A 339 -26.28 -22.69 -0.30
CA ASP A 339 -27.64 -23.01 -0.74
C ASP A 339 -27.72 -22.91 -2.27
N LEU A 340 -27.70 -24.06 -2.94
CA LEU A 340 -27.74 -24.20 -4.39
C LEU A 340 -29.03 -23.65 -5.03
N SER A 341 -30.10 -23.43 -4.25
CA SER A 341 -31.38 -22.90 -4.75
C SER A 341 -31.32 -21.42 -5.19
N LYS A 342 -30.20 -20.73 -4.92
CA LYS A 342 -29.98 -19.30 -5.25
C LYS A 342 -29.15 -19.08 -6.52
N LEU A 343 -28.70 -20.14 -7.18
CA LEU A 343 -28.03 -20.04 -8.48
C LEU A 343 -29.12 -19.82 -9.57
N GLU A 344 -29.26 -18.60 -10.10
CA GLU A 344 -30.03 -18.37 -11.33
C GLU A 344 -29.18 -18.77 -12.55
N TYR A 345 -29.23 -20.04 -12.95
CA TYR A 345 -28.64 -20.50 -14.21
C TYR A 345 -29.64 -20.31 -15.37
N GLN A 346 -29.30 -19.48 -16.35
CA GLN A 346 -29.84 -19.68 -17.70
C GLN A 346 -29.19 -20.94 -18.26
N ILE A 347 -29.93 -22.05 -18.22
CA ILE A 347 -29.56 -23.29 -18.90
C ILE A 347 -29.45 -22.94 -20.38
N ALA A 348 -28.22 -22.82 -20.89
CA ALA A 348 -28.01 -22.83 -22.33
C ALA A 348 -28.40 -24.23 -22.80
N GLU A 349 -29.47 -24.33 -23.59
CA GLU A 349 -29.70 -25.49 -24.46
C GLU A 349 -28.35 -25.81 -25.15
N ASN A 350 -27.97 -27.10 -25.16
CA ASN A 350 -26.80 -27.69 -25.85
C ASN A 350 -25.63 -28.23 -24.98
N GLY A 351 -25.89 -28.75 -23.77
CA GLY A 351 -25.07 -29.85 -23.22
C GLY A 351 -23.58 -29.56 -22.99
N ILE A 352 -23.23 -28.37 -22.51
CA ILE A 352 -21.86 -28.05 -22.11
C ILE A 352 -21.65 -28.53 -20.66
N PRO A 353 -20.58 -29.31 -20.37
CA PRO A 353 -20.27 -29.76 -19.01
C PRO A 353 -19.88 -28.58 -18.10
N ILE A 354 -20.24 -28.68 -16.82
CA ILE A 354 -19.88 -27.72 -15.77
C ILE A 354 -18.69 -28.32 -15.00
N ASP A 355 -17.51 -27.74 -15.13
CA ASP A 355 -16.36 -28.10 -14.28
C ASP A 355 -16.48 -27.39 -12.92
N ILE A 356 -16.44 -28.16 -11.83
CA ILE A 356 -16.48 -27.66 -10.45
C ILE A 356 -15.14 -28.01 -9.77
N TYR A 357 -14.42 -26.99 -9.29
CA TYR A 357 -13.17 -27.16 -8.55
C TYR A 357 -13.41 -27.06 -7.04
N VAL A 358 -12.82 -27.95 -6.26
CA VAL A 358 -12.89 -27.93 -4.79
C VAL A 358 -11.49 -27.95 -4.20
N LYS A 359 -11.19 -27.02 -3.28
CA LYS A 359 -9.97 -27.04 -2.47
C LYS A 359 -10.25 -27.68 -1.11
N HIS A 360 -9.26 -28.43 -0.63
CA HIS A 360 -9.28 -29.33 0.50
C HIS A 360 -9.68 -28.66 1.84
N GLY A 361 -10.72 -29.18 2.50
CA GLY A 361 -10.99 -29.08 3.94
C GLY A 361 -11.12 -30.51 4.50
N GLU A 362 -10.67 -30.74 5.74
CA GLU A 362 -10.26 -32.05 6.31
C GLU A 362 -11.33 -33.17 6.36
N ASP A 363 -12.57 -32.94 5.95
CA ASP A 363 -13.69 -33.84 6.21
C ASP A 363 -14.58 -34.15 5.00
N GLY A 364 -14.19 -33.75 3.78
CA GLY A 364 -14.48 -34.48 2.52
C GLY A 364 -15.91 -34.99 2.26
N ARG A 365 -16.95 -34.33 2.78
CA ARG A 365 -18.36 -34.72 2.58
C ARG A 365 -19.07 -33.71 1.67
N PHE A 366 -19.68 -34.21 0.61
CA PHE A 366 -20.54 -33.45 -0.29
C PHE A 366 -21.99 -33.87 -0.13
N SER A 367 -22.92 -32.91 -0.21
CA SER A 367 -24.35 -33.12 -0.31
C SER A 367 -24.82 -32.52 -1.62
N VAL A 368 -25.08 -33.37 -2.62
CA VAL A 368 -25.67 -32.96 -3.90
C VAL A 368 -27.18 -32.98 -3.73
N GLN A 369 -27.76 -31.93 -3.15
CA GLN A 369 -29.21 -31.78 -3.17
C GLN A 369 -29.62 -31.09 -4.48
N GLU A 370 -30.38 -31.84 -5.29
CA GLU A 370 -31.17 -31.38 -6.43
C GLU A 370 -30.39 -30.94 -7.69
N LEU A 371 -29.65 -31.87 -8.31
CA LEU A 371 -29.31 -31.74 -9.73
C LEU A 371 -30.52 -32.14 -10.59
N PRO A 372 -30.85 -31.39 -11.65
CA PRO A 372 -31.81 -31.83 -12.66
C PRO A 372 -31.42 -33.17 -13.30
N ALA A 373 -32.38 -33.87 -13.92
CA ALA A 373 -32.04 -35.06 -14.70
C ALA A 373 -31.11 -34.67 -15.87
N GLY A 374 -29.96 -35.33 -15.99
CA GLY A 374 -28.93 -34.94 -16.96
C GLY A 374 -27.66 -35.78 -16.90
N LYS A 375 -26.81 -35.64 -17.93
CA LYS A 375 -25.44 -36.16 -17.93
C LYS A 375 -24.50 -35.13 -17.33
N TYR A 376 -23.66 -35.57 -16.40
CA TYR A 376 -22.70 -34.72 -15.70
C TYR A 376 -21.33 -35.37 -15.75
N THR A 377 -20.31 -34.57 -16.00
CA THR A 377 -18.91 -34.97 -15.89
C THR A 377 -18.33 -34.25 -14.70
N PHE A 378 -17.69 -34.98 -13.78
CA PHE A 378 -16.94 -34.38 -12.69
C PHE A 378 -15.46 -34.59 -12.95
N THR A 379 -14.74 -33.47 -13.03
CA THR A 379 -13.29 -33.47 -13.26
C THR A 379 -12.61 -33.09 -11.95
N ALA A 380 -11.85 -34.02 -11.37
CA ALA A 380 -11.11 -33.77 -10.14
C ALA A 380 -9.65 -33.44 -10.48
N TYR A 381 -9.16 -32.33 -9.95
CA TYR A 381 -7.79 -31.89 -10.16
C TYR A 381 -6.95 -32.17 -8.91
N PHE A 382 -5.99 -33.09 -9.04
CA PHE A 382 -5.03 -33.41 -7.99
C PHE A 382 -3.68 -32.78 -8.33
N TYR A 383 -3.13 -31.99 -7.42
CA TYR A 383 -1.84 -31.32 -7.62
C TYR A 383 -0.73 -32.37 -7.76
N GLY A 384 -0.09 -32.46 -8.93
CA GLY A 384 1.00 -33.40 -9.20
C GLY A 384 0.65 -34.69 -9.94
N PHE A 385 -0.61 -34.88 -10.37
CA PHE A 385 -1.07 -36.06 -11.12
C PHE A 385 -1.80 -35.66 -12.42
N PRO A 386 -1.89 -36.55 -13.42
CA PRO A 386 -2.69 -36.32 -14.63
C PRO A 386 -4.19 -36.19 -14.30
N GLU A 387 -4.92 -35.46 -15.16
CA GLU A 387 -6.37 -35.27 -15.03
C GLU A 387 -7.11 -36.61 -14.99
N GLU A 388 -7.93 -36.82 -13.96
CA GLU A 388 -8.87 -37.93 -13.88
C GLU A 388 -10.30 -37.37 -13.93
N SER A 389 -11.09 -37.85 -14.89
CA SER A 389 -12.50 -37.48 -15.05
C SER A 389 -13.37 -38.70 -14.82
N VAL A 390 -14.50 -38.48 -14.14
CA VAL A 390 -15.54 -39.50 -13.96
C VAL A 390 -16.84 -38.98 -14.56
N ASP A 391 -17.33 -39.70 -15.55
CA ASP A 391 -18.63 -39.45 -16.16
C ASP A 391 -19.73 -40.17 -15.39
N PHE A 392 -20.84 -39.49 -15.11
CA PHE A 392 -22.04 -40.14 -14.60
C PHE A 392 -23.33 -39.54 -15.19
N THR A 393 -24.41 -40.32 -15.13
CA THR A 393 -25.73 -39.92 -15.64
C THR A 393 -26.73 -39.93 -14.48
N VAL A 394 -27.36 -38.79 -14.21
CA VAL A 394 -28.39 -38.67 -13.18
C VAL A 394 -29.75 -38.92 -13.83
N SER A 395 -30.43 -39.97 -13.40
CA SER A 395 -31.78 -40.32 -13.84
C SER A 395 -32.83 -39.54 -13.03
N PRO A 396 -34.03 -39.26 -13.57
CA PRO A 396 -35.05 -38.46 -12.89
C PRO A 396 -35.50 -38.99 -11.51
N ASP A 397 -35.33 -40.29 -11.24
CA ASP A 397 -36.04 -40.94 -10.13
C ASP A 397 -35.15 -41.48 -8.99
N GLN A 398 -33.83 -41.29 -9.01
CA GLN A 398 -32.95 -41.89 -7.99
C GLN A 398 -31.61 -41.15 -7.87
N ILE A 399 -31.49 -40.13 -7.03
CA ILE A 399 -30.30 -39.89 -6.20
C ILE A 399 -30.74 -39.09 -4.95
N ASN A 400 -30.84 -39.74 -3.78
CA ASN A 400 -30.97 -39.02 -2.50
C ASN A 400 -29.62 -38.67 -1.86
N SER A 401 -28.51 -39.20 -2.39
CA SER A 401 -27.15 -38.81 -2.05
C SER A 401 -26.15 -39.52 -2.98
N LEU A 402 -25.24 -38.77 -3.60
CA LEU A 402 -24.00 -39.32 -4.18
C LEU A 402 -22.89 -39.13 -3.13
N ILE A 403 -22.42 -40.23 -2.53
CA ILE A 403 -21.32 -40.21 -1.57
C ILE A 403 -20.05 -40.65 -2.32
N LEU A 404 -19.21 -39.70 -2.70
CA LEU A 404 -17.88 -39.96 -3.25
C LEU A 404 -16.90 -40.14 -2.10
N TYR A 405 -16.44 -41.38 -1.90
CA TYR A 405 -15.35 -41.69 -0.97
C TYR A 405 -14.00 -41.49 -1.68
N LEU A 406 -13.43 -40.30 -1.54
CA LEU A 406 -12.02 -40.08 -1.87
C LEU A 406 -11.18 -40.51 -0.66
N TYR A 407 -10.87 -41.81 -0.55
CA TYR A 407 -9.86 -42.26 0.39
C TYR A 407 -8.49 -42.28 -0.26
N HIS A 408 -7.61 -41.50 0.35
CA HIS A 408 -6.17 -41.60 0.31
C HIS A 408 -5.75 -43.08 0.46
N PHE A 409 -5.38 -43.76 -0.63
CA PHE A 409 -4.34 -44.77 -0.49
C PHE A 409 -3.03 -43.99 -0.46
N GLY A 410 -2.67 -43.64 0.77
CA GLY A 410 -1.43 -42.96 1.05
C GLY A 410 -0.27 -43.78 0.49
N ASP A 411 0.36 -43.24 -0.55
CA ASP A 411 1.79 -43.40 -0.73
C ASP A 411 2.47 -42.43 0.25
N VAL A 412 2.32 -42.72 1.54
CA VAL A 412 3.04 -42.03 2.61
C VAL A 412 4.29 -42.86 2.85
N ASN A 413 5.32 -42.61 2.03
CA ASN A 413 6.77 -42.71 2.32
C ASN A 413 7.66 -43.19 1.15
N SER A 414 7.39 -42.87 -0.12
CA SER A 414 8.40 -42.85 -1.21
C SER A 414 9.24 -44.13 -1.47
N ASP A 415 8.93 -45.29 -0.85
CA ASP A 415 9.73 -46.52 -0.95
C ASP A 415 8.97 -47.72 -1.55
N GLY A 416 7.69 -47.55 -1.90
CA GLY A 416 6.94 -48.48 -2.74
C GLY A 416 6.58 -49.82 -2.11
N ALA A 417 6.57 -49.94 -0.78
CA ALA A 417 6.17 -51.17 -0.09
C ALA A 417 4.74 -51.10 0.49
N VAL A 418 3.93 -52.15 0.24
CA VAL A 418 2.60 -52.35 0.85
C VAL A 418 2.75 -53.16 2.13
N ASN A 419 2.25 -52.67 3.28
CA ASN A 419 2.40 -53.33 4.58
C ASN A 419 1.07 -53.91 5.12
N MET A 420 1.14 -54.68 6.21
CA MET A 420 -0.03 -55.38 6.79
C MET A 420 -1.15 -54.45 7.29
N LYS A 421 -0.84 -53.18 7.58
CA LYS A 421 -1.83 -52.17 7.96
C LYS A 421 -2.66 -51.73 6.75
N ASP A 422 -2.04 -51.68 5.57
CA ASP A 422 -2.68 -51.33 4.30
C ASP A 422 -3.60 -52.47 3.82
N LEU A 423 -3.15 -53.72 4.00
CA LEU A 423 -3.95 -54.91 3.72
C LEU A 423 -5.14 -55.06 4.69
N ALA A 424 -4.99 -54.68 5.97
CA ALA A 424 -6.10 -54.69 6.93
C ALA A 424 -7.17 -53.61 6.65
N LEU A 425 -6.78 -52.48 6.04
CA LEU A 425 -7.70 -51.45 5.54
C LEU A 425 -8.44 -51.94 4.29
N LEU A 426 -7.74 -52.61 3.36
CA LEU A 426 -8.34 -53.27 2.21
C LEU A 426 -9.35 -54.35 2.65
N GLN A 427 -9.05 -55.10 3.71
CA GLN A 427 -9.93 -56.12 4.28
C GLN A 427 -11.21 -55.55 4.91
N ARG A 428 -11.18 -54.33 5.45
CA ARG A 428 -12.39 -53.60 5.89
C ARG A 428 -13.20 -53.04 4.72
N TRP A 429 -12.55 -52.76 3.59
CA TRP A 429 -13.19 -52.27 2.37
C TRP A 429 -13.92 -53.38 1.61
N VAL A 430 -13.36 -54.60 1.56
CA VAL A 430 -13.97 -55.72 0.83
C VAL A 430 -15.18 -56.33 1.57
N ASN A 431 -15.30 -56.20 2.89
CA ASN A 431 -16.26 -57.03 3.59
C ASN A 431 -17.69 -56.48 3.67
N GLY A 432 -18.42 -56.75 2.58
CA GLY A 432 -19.79 -57.23 2.64
C GLY A 432 -19.95 -58.76 2.46
N TRP A 433 -18.89 -59.57 2.27
CA TRP A 433 -19.00 -61.03 2.04
C TRP A 433 -17.81 -61.87 2.60
N ASP A 434 -18.14 -63.00 3.26
CA ASP A 434 -17.27 -63.92 4.04
C ASP A 434 -15.98 -64.40 3.34
N VAL A 435 -14.82 -64.12 3.95
CA VAL A 435 -13.52 -64.77 3.64
C VAL A 435 -12.71 -64.95 4.92
N GLU A 436 -12.29 -66.19 5.21
CA GLU A 436 -11.43 -66.55 6.33
C GLU A 436 -9.97 -66.67 5.85
N ILE A 437 -9.03 -65.92 6.44
CA ILE A 437 -7.58 -66.00 6.12
C ILE A 437 -6.84 -66.59 7.32
N ASN A 438 -6.21 -67.74 7.12
CA ASN A 438 -5.42 -68.47 8.12
C ASN A 438 -3.91 -68.20 7.91
N GLU A 439 -3.17 -68.03 9.01
CA GLU A 439 -1.78 -67.54 9.02
C GLU A 439 -0.76 -68.45 8.30
N LYS A 440 0.15 -67.85 7.51
CA LYS A 440 1.61 -68.02 7.67
C LYS A 440 2.42 -67.15 6.69
N THR A 441 3.22 -66.26 7.28
CA THR A 441 4.38 -65.51 6.75
C THR A 441 4.90 -65.84 5.35
N ALA A 442 5.01 -64.82 4.49
CA ALA A 442 6.01 -64.78 3.42
C ALA A 442 6.52 -63.35 3.22
N ASN A 443 7.80 -63.13 3.58
CA ASN A 443 8.57 -61.95 3.20
C ASN A 443 8.84 -61.98 1.69
N MET A 444 8.58 -60.90 0.97
CA MET A 444 9.18 -60.66 -0.35
C MET A 444 9.71 -59.23 -0.43
N ILE A 445 11.02 -59.12 -0.24
CA ILE A 445 11.85 -58.01 -0.71
C ILE A 445 12.42 -58.42 -2.08
N THR A 446 12.82 -57.42 -2.87
CA THR A 446 13.43 -57.40 -4.22
C THR A 446 12.36 -57.37 -5.31
N GLY A 447 12.24 -56.34 -6.13
CA GLY A 447 13.28 -55.53 -6.75
C GLY A 447 13.24 -55.83 -8.25
N ASP A 448 12.65 -54.89 -9.00
CA ASP A 448 12.58 -54.80 -10.47
C ASP A 448 11.69 -55.78 -11.26
N LYS A 449 10.61 -55.20 -11.81
CA LYS A 449 9.79 -55.60 -12.99
C LYS A 449 9.07 -56.96 -12.94
N ILE A 450 7.73 -56.90 -12.92
CA ILE A 450 6.82 -58.03 -13.13
C ILE A 450 7.11 -58.70 -14.49
N ASN A 451 7.30 -60.02 -14.49
CA ASN A 451 7.58 -60.83 -15.67
C ASN A 451 6.36 -61.73 -15.99
N MET A 452 6.16 -62.08 -17.27
CA MET A 452 5.04 -62.88 -17.78
C MET A 452 4.82 -64.25 -17.08
N LYS A 453 5.82 -64.78 -16.38
CA LYS A 453 5.72 -65.99 -15.56
C LYS A 453 4.94 -65.77 -14.25
N ASP A 454 4.88 -64.54 -13.75
CA ASP A 454 4.12 -64.14 -12.56
C ASP A 454 2.62 -64.04 -12.87
N ILE A 455 2.28 -63.64 -14.09
CA ILE A 455 0.90 -63.59 -14.60
C ILE A 455 0.28 -64.99 -14.67
N THR A 456 1.07 -66.03 -14.99
CA THR A 456 0.58 -67.42 -15.08
C THR A 456 0.22 -68.00 -13.69
N SER A 457 0.87 -67.53 -12.63
CA SER A 457 0.55 -67.91 -11.25
C SER A 457 -0.73 -67.23 -10.76
N LEU A 458 -0.96 -65.98 -11.17
CA LEU A 458 -2.23 -65.25 -10.97
C LEU A 458 -3.39 -65.90 -11.73
N GLN A 459 -3.13 -66.42 -12.93
CA GLN A 459 -4.11 -67.10 -13.78
C GLN A 459 -4.60 -68.44 -13.20
N ARG A 460 -3.85 -69.08 -12.29
CA ARG A 460 -4.32 -70.27 -11.54
C ARG A 460 -5.15 -69.93 -10.30
N PHE A 461 -5.04 -68.69 -9.81
CA PHE A 461 -5.72 -68.24 -8.59
C PHE A 461 -7.14 -67.72 -8.86
N ILE A 462 -7.40 -67.25 -10.09
CA ILE A 462 -8.71 -66.70 -10.50
C ILE A 462 -9.32 -67.63 -11.56
N ASN A 463 -9.93 -68.73 -11.10
CA ASN A 463 -10.78 -69.53 -11.97
C ASN A 463 -12.11 -68.81 -12.19
N GLY A 464 -12.38 -68.33 -13.41
CA GLY A 464 -13.76 -68.29 -13.92
C GLY A 464 -14.28 -67.05 -14.65
N TRP A 465 -13.47 -66.07 -15.08
CA TRP A 465 -14.00 -64.90 -15.78
C TRP A 465 -13.25 -64.63 -17.08
N ASP A 466 -13.97 -64.75 -18.20
CA ASP A 466 -13.50 -64.42 -19.55
C ASP A 466 -13.36 -62.90 -19.69
N ILE A 467 -12.14 -62.43 -19.94
CA ILE A 467 -11.88 -61.04 -20.33
C ILE A 467 -11.73 -61.00 -21.85
N VAL A 468 -12.70 -60.37 -22.52
CA VAL A 468 -12.57 -60.00 -23.94
C VAL A 468 -12.07 -58.56 -24.00
N PHE A 469 -10.89 -58.36 -24.62
CA PHE A 469 -10.42 -57.02 -24.96
C PHE A 469 -11.14 -56.50 -26.20
N ARG A 470 -11.65 -55.27 -26.10
CA ARG A 470 -11.69 -54.32 -27.22
C ARG A 470 -11.10 -53.00 -26.80
#